data_AF-A0AAD4FHJ2-F1
#
_entry.id   AF-A0AAD4FHJ2-F1
#
_cell.length_a   1.000
_cell.length_b   1.000
_cell.length_c   1.000
_cell.angle_alpha   90.00
_cell.angle_beta   90.00
_cell.angle_gamma   90.00
#
_symmetry.space_group_name_H-M   'P 1'
#
loop_
_entity.id
_entity.type
_entity.pdbx_description
1 polymer ?
#
loop_
_entity_poly.entity_id
_entity_poly.type
_entity_poly.pdbx_seq_one_letter_code
_entity_poly.pdbx_strand_id
1 'polypeptide(L)'
;MRNLPITDLANQNLKTSYIHAYPSGVETGATRELFGRLTNAVMFVLGGLFGRFLFVPQVESGERHLFAATAPRYAPKADGAKTEVAGGDGVKGSGGYLLNWNGDILADKESAELEGRGRDQKGLRAHPRGHK
;
A
#
# COMPACT_ATOMS: atom_id res chain seq x y z
N MET A 1 8.80 6.87 -12.96
CA MET A 1 8.94 6.14 -11.68
C MET A 1 8.38 7.01 -10.58
N ARG A 2 7.19 6.71 -10.05
CA ARG A 2 6.77 7.25 -8.75
C ARG A 2 7.28 6.25 -7.70
N ASN A 3 8.53 6.41 -7.28
CA ASN A 3 9.09 5.58 -6.22
C ASN A 3 8.53 6.06 -4.89
N LEU A 4 7.61 5.29 -4.33
CA LEU A 4 7.19 5.51 -2.95
C LEU A 4 8.26 4.91 -2.03
N PRO A 5 8.55 5.53 -0.87
CA PRO A 5 9.61 5.07 0.03
C PRO A 5 9.51 3.59 0.40
N ILE A 6 8.30 3.04 0.49
CA ILE A 6 8.06 1.62 0.81
C ILE A 6 8.60 0.66 -0.27
N THR A 7 8.57 1.05 -1.54
CA THR A 7 9.06 0.23 -2.65
C THR A 7 10.58 0.18 -2.62
N ASP A 8 11.23 1.32 -2.37
CA ASP A 8 12.68 1.40 -2.22
C ASP A 8 13.16 0.61 -1.01
N LEU A 9 12.46 0.70 0.12
CA LEU A 9 12.76 -0.07 1.32
C LEU A 9 12.62 -1.58 1.10
N ALA A 10 11.58 -2.02 0.37
CA ALA A 10 11.39 -3.43 0.01
C ALA A 10 12.48 -3.96 -0.93
N ASN A 11 12.98 -3.12 -1.84
CA ASN A 11 14.11 -3.44 -2.71
C ASN A 11 15.43 -3.60 -1.93
N GLN A 12 15.63 -2.79 -0.88
CA GLN A 12 16.83 -2.85 -0.05
C GLN A 12 16.79 -3.98 0.98
N ASN A 13 15.60 -4.40 1.41
CA ASN A 13 15.42 -5.37 2.50
C ASN A 13 14.51 -6.53 2.06
N LEU A 14 15.07 -7.45 1.27
CA LEU A 14 14.29 -8.49 0.57
C LEU A 14 13.49 -9.42 1.50
N LYS A 15 13.88 -9.57 2.77
CA LYS A 15 13.21 -10.44 3.76
C LYS A 15 12.15 -9.71 4.61
N THR A 16 11.91 -8.44 4.35
CA THR A 16 10.95 -7.61 5.08
C THR A 16 9.92 -7.05 4.11
N SER A 17 8.63 -7.12 4.48
CA SER A 17 7.59 -6.42 3.75
C SER A 17 7.35 -5.03 4.36
N TYR A 18 7.04 -4.07 3.50
CA TYR A 18 6.71 -2.70 3.87
C TYR A 18 5.30 -2.40 3.42
N ILE A 19 4.46 -1.96 4.34
CA ILE A 19 3.04 -1.74 4.09
C ILE A 19 2.69 -0.33 4.51
N HIS A 20 2.11 0.43 3.59
CA HIS A 20 1.47 1.69 3.91
C HIS A 20 -0.04 1.48 3.83
N ALA A 21 -0.71 1.48 4.97
CA ALA A 21 -2.14 1.30 5.08
C ALA A 21 -2.81 2.64 5.42
N TYR A 22 -3.65 3.14 4.52
CA TYR A 22 -4.45 4.33 4.78
C TYR A 22 -5.63 3.96 5.71
N PRO A 23 -5.78 4.59 6.89
CA PRO A 23 -6.76 4.17 7.90
C PRO A 23 -8.19 4.72 7.71
N SER A 24 -8.43 5.57 6.70
CA SER A 24 -9.57 6.50 6.67
C SER A 24 -9.54 7.52 7.83
N GLY A 25 -10.63 8.24 8.08
CA GLY A 25 -10.80 9.01 9.31
C GLY A 25 -10.87 8.07 10.51
N VAL A 26 -10.01 8.27 11.50
CA VAL A 26 -10.05 7.52 12.77
C VAL A 26 -9.88 8.50 13.92
N GLU A 27 -10.68 8.34 14.96
CA GLU A 27 -10.57 9.16 16.17
C GLU A 27 -9.37 8.70 17.01
N THR A 28 -8.18 9.22 16.71
CA THR A 28 -6.91 8.84 17.38
C THR A 28 -6.37 9.91 18.34
N GLY A 29 -7.16 10.94 18.63
CA GLY A 29 -6.72 12.11 19.39
C GLY A 29 -5.76 13.04 18.63
N ALA A 30 -5.28 12.67 17.43
CA ALA A 30 -4.44 13.52 16.59
C ALA A 30 -5.11 14.87 16.23
N THR A 31 -6.43 14.87 16.14
CA THR A 31 -7.23 16.07 15.87
C THR A 31 -7.30 17.03 17.07
N ARG A 32 -6.97 16.57 18.28
CA ARG A 32 -7.01 17.38 19.51
C ARG A 32 -6.01 18.53 19.48
N GLU A 33 -4.80 18.27 19.00
CA GLU A 33 -3.77 19.30 18.86
C GLU A 33 -4.02 20.17 17.62
N LEU A 34 -4.59 19.58 16.56
CA LEU A 34 -4.87 20.29 15.31
C LEU A 34 -5.98 21.35 15.46
N PHE A 35 -7.07 21.02 16.15
CA PHE A 35 -8.25 21.88 16.27
C PHE A 35 -8.43 22.47 17.67
N GLY A 36 -7.62 22.06 18.65
CA GLY A 36 -7.62 22.59 20.01
C GLY A 36 -9.03 22.59 20.63
N ARG A 37 -9.51 23.77 21.04
CA ARG A 37 -10.84 23.95 21.66
C ARG A 37 -12.01 23.64 20.71
N LEU A 38 -11.78 23.64 19.40
CA LEU A 38 -12.80 23.36 18.39
C LEU A 38 -12.93 21.87 18.05
N THR A 39 -12.07 21.01 18.59
CA THR A 39 -12.02 19.57 18.27
C THR A 39 -13.39 18.91 18.38
N ASN A 40 -14.12 19.14 19.47
CA ASN A 40 -15.43 18.51 19.68
C ASN A 40 -16.47 18.96 18.65
N ALA A 41 -16.48 20.25 18.29
CA ALA A 41 -17.40 20.78 17.28
C ALA A 41 -17.06 20.24 15.88
N VAL A 42 -15.78 20.21 15.53
CA VAL A 42 -15.30 19.65 14.25
C VAL A 42 -15.62 18.17 14.15
N MET A 43 -15.33 17.38 15.18
CA MET A 43 -15.64 15.94 15.19
C MET A 43 -17.14 15.67 15.20
N PHE A 44 -17.95 16.51 15.84
CA PHE A 44 -19.41 16.41 15.78
C PHE A 44 -19.95 16.66 14.36
N VAL A 45 -19.46 17.70 13.69
CA VAL A 45 -19.87 17.99 12.30
C VAL A 45 -19.38 16.90 11.35
N LEU A 46 -18.11 16.51 11.44
CA LEU A 46 -17.54 15.48 10.57
C LEU A 46 -18.18 14.11 10.82
N GLY A 47 -18.38 13.73 12.08
CA GLY A 47 -19.04 12.48 12.47
C GLY A 47 -20.52 12.46 12.12
N GLY A 48 -21.24 13.58 12.25
CA GLY A 48 -22.65 13.69 11.91
C GLY A 48 -22.93 13.71 10.41
N LEU A 49 -22.09 14.41 9.63
CA LEU A 49 -22.28 14.57 8.19
C LEU A 49 -21.69 13.41 7.38
N PHE A 50 -20.59 12.82 7.85
CA PHE A 50 -19.83 11.82 7.09
C PHE A 50 -19.68 10.46 7.79
N GLY A 51 -20.10 10.34 9.05
CA GLY A 51 -20.29 9.11 9.82
C GLY A 51 -19.45 7.91 9.38
N ARG A 52 -20.12 6.77 9.16
CA ARG A 52 -19.48 5.50 8.79
C ARG A 52 -18.98 5.45 7.33
N PHE A 53 -19.20 6.51 6.55
CA PHE A 53 -18.69 6.62 5.18
C PHE A 53 -17.23 7.10 5.15
N LEU A 54 -16.83 7.96 6.10
CA LEU A 54 -15.45 8.45 6.22
C LEU A 54 -14.74 7.98 7.48
N PHE A 55 -15.45 7.65 8.56
CA PHE A 55 -14.85 7.25 9.82
C PHE A 55 -14.92 5.75 10.07
N VAL A 56 -13.75 5.19 10.41
CA VAL A 56 -13.58 3.82 10.87
C VAL A 56 -13.35 3.84 12.38
N PRO A 57 -14.05 3.01 13.18
CA PRO A 57 -13.80 2.89 14.61
C PRO A 57 -12.32 2.55 14.90
N GLN A 58 -11.77 3.11 15.98
CA GLN A 58 -10.35 2.91 16.32
C GLN A 58 -9.96 1.43 16.46
N VAL A 59 -10.81 0.63 17.10
CA VAL A 59 -10.58 -0.82 17.29
C VAL A 59 -10.52 -1.53 15.93
N GLU A 60 -11.51 -1.28 15.07
CA GLU A 60 -11.58 -1.87 13.73
C GLU A 60 -10.37 -1.46 12.87
N SER A 61 -9.94 -0.20 12.96
CA SER A 61 -8.72 0.26 12.28
C SER A 61 -7.47 -0.47 12.78
N GLY A 62 -7.35 -0.68 14.10
CA GLY A 62 -6.26 -1.46 14.70
C GLY A 62 -6.24 -2.90 14.22
N GLU A 63 -7.38 -3.58 14.18
CA GLU A 63 -7.51 -4.94 13.66
C GLU A 63 -7.09 -5.04 12.19
N ARG A 64 -7.45 -4.06 11.36
CA ARG A 64 -7.05 -3.99 9.95
C ARG A 64 -5.53 -3.80 9.80
N HIS A 65 -4.91 -2.97 10.64
CA HIS A 65 -3.45 -2.81 10.66
C HIS A 65 -2.73 -4.08 11.12
N LEU A 66 -3.26 -4.74 12.14
CA LEU A 66 -2.73 -6.02 12.61
C LEU A 66 -2.82 -7.06 11.49
N PHE A 67 -3.97 -7.18 10.84
CA PHE A 67 -4.14 -8.08 9.70
C PHE A 67 -3.14 -7.77 8.58
N ALA A 68 -2.99 -6.51 8.20
CA ALA A 68 -2.01 -6.12 7.18
C ALA A 68 -0.58 -6.54 7.57
N ALA A 69 -0.19 -6.33 8.82
CA ALA A 69 1.14 -6.66 9.32
C ALA A 69 1.42 -8.18 9.41
N THR A 70 0.39 -9.01 9.63
CA THR A 70 0.58 -10.45 9.88
C THR A 70 0.07 -11.36 8.77
N ALA A 71 -0.75 -10.88 7.85
CA ALA A 71 -1.35 -11.72 6.83
C ALA A 71 -0.29 -12.20 5.82
N PRO A 72 -0.17 -13.53 5.57
CA PRO A 72 0.83 -14.08 4.66
C PRO A 72 0.75 -13.56 3.22
N ARG A 73 -0.40 -13.02 2.80
CA ARG A 73 -0.62 -12.43 1.48
C ARG A 73 0.26 -11.19 1.22
N TYR A 74 0.74 -10.51 2.26
CA TYR A 74 1.64 -9.35 2.15
C TYR A 74 3.09 -9.79 2.37
N ALA A 75 3.54 -10.73 1.53
CA ALA A 75 4.83 -11.38 1.67
C ALA A 75 6.01 -10.41 1.39
N PRO A 76 7.16 -10.60 2.04
CA PRO A 76 8.38 -9.88 1.67
C PRO A 76 8.81 -10.25 0.24
N LYS A 77 9.63 -9.40 -0.39
CA LYS A 77 10.04 -9.58 -1.79
C LYS A 77 10.72 -10.92 -2.08
N ALA A 78 11.51 -11.43 -1.13
CA ALA A 78 12.17 -12.74 -1.22
C ALA A 78 11.18 -13.90 -1.33
N ASP A 79 9.97 -13.73 -0.79
CA ASP A 79 8.87 -14.69 -0.82
C ASP A 79 7.77 -14.29 -1.81
N GLY A 80 8.05 -13.33 -2.71
CA GLY A 80 7.05 -12.75 -3.61
C GLY A 80 6.32 -13.76 -4.50
N ALA A 81 6.95 -14.89 -4.82
CA ALA A 81 6.33 -15.98 -5.58
C ALA A 81 5.19 -16.71 -4.82
N LYS A 82 5.08 -16.53 -3.51
CA LYS A 82 4.04 -17.13 -2.66
C LYS A 82 2.76 -16.29 -2.58
N THR A 83 2.73 -15.13 -3.25
CA THR A 83 1.58 -14.21 -3.21
C THR A 83 1.22 -13.68 -4.59
N GLU A 84 -0.08 -13.57 -4.83
CA GLU A 84 -0.64 -12.95 -6.04
C GLU A 84 -0.92 -11.46 -5.85
N VAL A 85 -0.63 -10.91 -4.66
CA VAL A 85 -0.91 -9.51 -4.33
C VAL A 85 0.09 -8.60 -5.04
N ALA A 86 -0.43 -7.66 -5.82
CA ALA A 86 0.35 -6.58 -6.42
C ALA A 86 0.76 -5.55 -5.36
N GLY A 87 1.99 -5.05 -5.45
CA GLY A 87 2.46 -3.95 -4.63
C GLY A 87 2.00 -2.58 -5.11
N GLY A 88 2.53 -1.53 -4.48
CA GLY A 88 2.32 -0.15 -4.92
C GLY A 88 2.89 0.14 -6.32
N ASP A 89 3.93 -0.60 -6.71
CA ASP A 89 4.52 -0.65 -8.06
C ASP A 89 3.70 -1.49 -9.06
N GLY A 90 2.59 -2.08 -8.60
CA GLY A 90 1.75 -3.02 -9.34
C GLY A 90 2.42 -4.34 -9.71
N VAL A 91 3.61 -4.63 -9.17
CA VAL A 91 4.29 -5.91 -9.36
C VAL A 91 3.80 -6.90 -8.30
N LYS A 92 3.41 -8.11 -8.72
CA LYS A 92 3.05 -9.18 -7.79
C LYS A 92 4.22 -9.53 -6.88
N GLY A 93 3.95 -9.61 -5.58
CA GLY A 93 4.97 -9.99 -4.60
C GLY A 93 6.13 -9.00 -4.49
N SER A 94 5.89 -7.70 -4.72
CA SER A 94 6.97 -6.70 -4.70
C SER A 94 7.59 -6.48 -3.32
N GLY A 95 6.90 -6.90 -2.25
CA GLY A 95 7.28 -6.64 -0.86
C GLY A 95 6.90 -5.24 -0.36
N GLY A 96 6.44 -4.33 -1.23
CA GLY A 96 5.99 -2.99 -0.89
C GLY A 96 4.52 -2.78 -1.25
N TYR A 97 3.63 -2.71 -0.26
CA TYR A 97 2.18 -2.72 -0.48
C TYR A 97 1.52 -1.39 -0.06
N LEU A 98 0.61 -0.90 -0.91
CA LEU A 98 -0.26 0.24 -0.63
C LEU A 98 -1.68 -0.24 -0.42
N LEU A 99 -2.21 -0.03 0.77
CA LEU A 99 -3.56 -0.47 1.13
C LEU A 99 -4.46 0.74 1.37
N ASN A 100 -5.67 0.65 0.83
CA ASN A 100 -6.77 1.50 1.25
C ASN A 100 -7.36 1.01 2.58
N TRP A 101 -8.18 1.82 3.23
CA TRP A 101 -8.77 1.51 4.54
C TRP A 101 -9.60 0.23 4.54
N ASN A 102 -10.18 -0.11 3.39
CA ASN A 102 -10.97 -1.32 3.19
C ASN A 102 -10.12 -2.58 2.92
N GLY A 103 -8.79 -2.45 2.84
CA GLY A 103 -7.86 -3.55 2.53
C GLY A 103 -7.59 -3.73 1.03
N ASP A 104 -8.19 -2.89 0.17
CA ASP A 104 -7.92 -2.91 -1.27
C ASP A 104 -6.50 -2.46 -1.59
N ILE A 105 -5.93 -3.06 -2.64
CA ILE A 105 -4.61 -2.68 -3.15
C ILE A 105 -4.73 -1.43 -4.00
N LEU A 106 -4.00 -0.39 -3.60
CA LEU A 106 -3.82 0.84 -4.37
C LEU A 106 -2.58 0.70 -5.27
N ALA A 107 -2.63 -0.22 -6.23
CA ALA A 107 -1.54 -0.40 -7.18
C ALA A 107 -1.55 0.72 -8.24
N ASP A 108 -0.38 1.28 -8.54
CA ASP A 108 -0.22 2.16 -9.69
C ASP A 108 -0.17 1.33 -10.98
N LYS A 109 -1.34 1.12 -11.58
CA LYS A 109 -1.52 0.27 -12.77
C LYS A 109 -0.72 0.79 -13.98
N GLU A 110 -0.50 2.10 -14.08
CA GLU A 110 0.18 2.73 -15.21
C GLU A 110 1.69 2.46 -15.16
N SER A 111 2.31 2.59 -14.00
CA SER A 111 3.75 2.30 -13.84
C SER A 111 4.06 0.80 -13.88
N ALA A 112 3.15 -0.04 -13.40
CA ALA A 112 3.25 -1.49 -13.53
C ALA A 112 3.30 -1.97 -14.98
N GLU A 113 2.48 -1.36 -15.85
CA GLU A 113 2.46 -1.70 -17.28
C GLU A 113 3.74 -1.25 -18.00
N LEU A 114 4.28 -0.08 -17.64
CA LEU A 114 5.55 0.41 -18.16
C LEU A 114 6.74 -0.46 -17.74
N GLU A 115 6.74 -0.97 -16.51
CA GLU A 115 7.77 -1.90 -16.02
C GLU A 115 7.65 -3.32 -16.58
N GLY A 116 6.43 -3.79 -16.85
CA GLY A 116 6.20 -4.98 -17.65
C GLY A 116 6.88 -4.80 -19.02
N ARG A 117 6.46 -3.80 -19.77
CA ARG A 117 7.00 -3.49 -21.11
C ARG A 117 8.52 -3.30 -21.13
N GLY A 118 9.08 -2.72 -20.07
CA GLY A 118 10.52 -2.54 -19.90
C GLY A 118 11.28 -3.85 -19.67
N ARG A 119 10.71 -4.80 -18.89
CA ARG A 119 11.28 -6.15 -18.71
C ARG A 119 11.16 -6.98 -19.99
N ASP A 120 10.05 -6.86 -20.72
CA ASP A 120 9.81 -7.57 -21.97
C ASP A 120 10.82 -7.16 -23.05
N GLN A 121 11.08 -5.85 -23.18
CA GLN A 121 12.07 -5.33 -24.11
C GLN A 121 13.51 -5.70 -23.74
N LYS A 122 13.82 -5.80 -22.45
CA LYS A 122 15.14 -6.23 -21.98
C LYS A 122 15.34 -7.74 -22.21
N GLY A 123 14.28 -8.54 -22.08
CA GLY A 123 14.26 -9.96 -22.43
C GLY A 123 14.40 -10.20 -23.94
N LEU A 124 13.74 -9.38 -24.77
CA LEU A 124 13.85 -9.45 -26.24
C LEU A 124 15.25 -9.07 -26.75
N ARG A 125 15.93 -8.14 -26.06
CA ARG A 125 17.32 -7.76 -26.37
C ARG A 125 18.36 -8.78 -25.89
N ALA A 126 18.01 -9.66 -24.96
CA ALA A 126 18.90 -10.68 -24.44
C ALA A 126 18.94 -11.97 -25.30
N HIS A 127 18.15 -12.05 -26.38
CA HIS A 127 18.24 -13.14 -27.35
C HIS A 127 19.22 -12.74 -28.47
N PRO A 128 20.48 -13.22 -28.46
CA PRO A 128 21.39 -12.94 -29.56
C PRO A 128 20.83 -13.64 -30.80
N ARG A 129 20.43 -12.85 -31.81
CA ARG A 129 20.14 -13.38 -33.14
C ARG A 129 21.42 -14.06 -33.63
N GLY A 130 21.40 -15.40 -33.59
CA GLY A 130 22.47 -16.23 -34.10
C GLY A 130 22.78 -15.87 -35.54
N HIS A 131 24.07 -15.66 -35.80
CA HIS A 131 24.65 -15.53 -37.12
C HIS A 131 24.22 -16.68 -38.04
N LYS A 132 23.75 -16.31 -39.24
CA LYS A 132 24.09 -17.01 -40.48
C LYS A 132 24.34 -15.96 -41.55
#